data_AF-A0A6V7KFZ2-F1
#
_entry.id   AF-A0A6V7KFZ2-F1
#
_cell.length_a   1.000
_cell.length_b   1.000
_cell.length_c   1.000
_cell.angle_alpha   90.00
_cell.angle_beta   90.00
_cell.angle_gamma   90.00
#
_symmetry.space_group_name_H-M   'P 1'
#
loop_
_entity.id
_entity.type
_entity.pdbx_description
1 polymer ?
#
loop_
_entity_poly.entity_id
_entity_poly.type
_entity_poly.pdbx_seq_one_letter_code
_entity_poly.pdbx_strand_id
1 'polypeptide(L)'
;VPTTQGQTSPLLQYFGILLDQGQLNKYESLELCRPVLVQGRKQLLEKWLKEDKLECSEELGDLVKQADPTLALSVYLRANVPNKVIQCFAETGQFQKIVLYAKKVSYTPDYIFLLRNVMRINPDQGVAFAQMLVQDDEPLADINQIVDIFMEQNMVQQCTAFLLDALKNNRPSEGALQTRLLEMNLMSAPQVADAILGNQMFTHYDRAHVAQLCEKAGLLQRALEHYTDLYDIKRAVVHTHLLSGDWLVGFFGTLSVEDSLECLKAMLTANIRQNLQICVQIATKYHEQLTTKALIDLFESFKSYEGLFYFLGSIVNYSQDQEVHFKYIQAACKIGQIKEVERICRESHCYNAERVKNFLKEAKLSDQLPLIIVCDRFDFVHDLVLYLYRNNLQKYIEIYVQK
;
A
#
# COMPACT_ATOMS: atom_id res chain seq x y z
N VAL A 1 -45.41 -12.33 -56.31
CA VAL A 1 -45.45 -11.63 -57.61
C VAL A 1 -44.30 -10.62 -57.62
N PRO A 2 -43.43 -10.59 -58.65
CA PRO A 2 -42.25 -9.74 -58.65
C PRO A 2 -42.65 -8.26 -58.79
N THR A 3 -42.23 -7.42 -57.86
CA THR A 3 -42.51 -5.98 -57.84
C THR A 3 -41.58 -5.22 -58.79
N THR A 4 -42.16 -4.56 -59.79
CA THR A 4 -41.49 -3.62 -60.70
C THR A 4 -41.15 -2.31 -59.99
N GLN A 5 -39.94 -1.78 -60.22
CA GLN A 5 -39.49 -0.48 -59.72
C GLN A 5 -40.37 0.65 -60.27
N GLY A 6 -41.03 1.41 -59.40
CA GLY A 6 -41.73 2.66 -59.74
C GLY A 6 -43.21 2.76 -59.34
N GLN A 7 -43.89 1.65 -58.98
CA GLN A 7 -45.23 1.72 -58.40
C GLN A 7 -45.16 1.88 -56.89
N THR A 8 -45.85 2.89 -56.34
CA THR A 8 -46.13 2.95 -54.90
C THR A 8 -46.88 1.67 -54.54
N SER A 9 -46.28 0.85 -53.66
CA SER A 9 -46.85 -0.42 -53.23
C SER A 9 -48.34 -0.22 -52.87
N PRO A 10 -49.28 -1.05 -53.36
CA PRO A 10 -50.70 -0.95 -52.99
C PRO A 10 -50.92 -0.90 -51.48
N LEU A 11 -50.01 -1.55 -50.72
CA LEU A 11 -49.95 -1.51 -49.27
C LEU A 11 -49.70 -0.09 -48.71
N LEU A 12 -48.82 0.69 -49.33
CA LEU A 12 -48.53 2.07 -48.94
C LEU A 12 -49.69 3.02 -49.28
N GLN A 13 -50.45 2.76 -50.35
CA GLN A 13 -51.65 3.53 -50.68
C GLN A 13 -52.77 3.24 -49.67
N TYR A 14 -52.95 1.98 -49.28
CA TYR A 14 -53.88 1.56 -48.23
C TYR A 14 -53.56 2.25 -46.89
N PHE A 15 -52.30 2.18 -46.44
CA PHE A 15 -51.89 2.87 -45.23
C PHE A 15 -51.95 4.40 -45.35
N GLY A 16 -51.76 4.98 -46.54
CA GLY A 16 -51.97 6.41 -46.77
C GLY A 16 -53.39 6.85 -46.43
N ILE A 17 -54.40 6.08 -46.86
CA ILE A 17 -55.81 6.34 -46.53
C ILE A 17 -56.07 6.16 -45.03
N LEU A 18 -55.52 5.10 -44.42
CA LEU A 18 -55.70 4.86 -42.98
C LEU A 18 -55.08 5.96 -42.12
N LEU A 19 -53.88 6.45 -42.49
CA LEU A 19 -53.22 7.57 -41.82
C LEU A 19 -54.00 8.89 -41.91
N ASP A 20 -54.90 9.02 -42.89
CA ASP A 20 -55.80 10.17 -43.03
C ASP A 20 -57.10 9.98 -42.22
N GLN A 21 -57.46 8.73 -41.90
CA GLN A 21 -58.66 8.40 -41.11
C GLN A 21 -58.42 8.43 -39.60
N GLY A 22 -57.20 8.14 -39.13
CA GLY A 22 -56.89 8.18 -37.69
C GLY A 22 -55.55 7.55 -37.32
N GLN A 23 -55.41 7.24 -36.02
CA GLN A 23 -54.24 6.55 -35.48
C GLN A 23 -54.29 5.06 -35.85
N LEU A 24 -53.18 4.55 -36.39
CA LEU A 24 -53.02 3.13 -36.73
C LEU A 24 -52.88 2.28 -35.47
N ASN A 25 -53.42 1.06 -35.49
CA ASN A 25 -53.20 0.10 -34.41
C ASN A 25 -51.78 -0.50 -34.43
N LYS A 26 -51.44 -1.31 -33.41
CA LYS A 26 -50.13 -1.95 -33.23
C LYS A 26 -49.66 -2.70 -34.49
N TYR A 27 -50.52 -3.53 -35.08
CA TYR A 27 -50.16 -4.38 -36.23
C TYR A 27 -50.01 -3.56 -37.51
N GLU A 28 -50.92 -2.60 -37.73
CA GLU A 28 -50.87 -1.67 -38.86
C GLU A 28 -49.61 -0.80 -38.81
N SER A 29 -49.25 -0.32 -37.62
CA SER A 29 -48.04 0.48 -37.40
C SER A 29 -46.78 -0.33 -37.74
N LEU A 30 -46.71 -1.60 -37.37
CA LEU A 30 -45.59 -2.49 -37.68
C LEU A 30 -45.47 -2.78 -39.18
N GLU A 31 -46.57 -3.14 -39.83
CA GLU A 31 -46.61 -3.48 -41.25
C GLU A 31 -46.31 -2.27 -42.15
N LEU A 32 -46.73 -1.06 -41.74
CA LEU A 32 -46.35 0.18 -42.42
C LEU A 32 -44.86 0.51 -42.22
N CYS A 33 -44.33 0.39 -41.00
CA CYS A 33 -42.98 0.85 -40.68
C CYS A 33 -41.89 -0.05 -41.27
N ARG A 34 -42.12 -1.37 -41.39
CA ARG A 34 -41.18 -2.33 -41.98
C ARG A 34 -40.65 -1.89 -43.36
N PRO A 35 -41.49 -1.69 -44.40
CA PRO A 35 -41.01 -1.29 -45.72
C PRO A 35 -40.41 0.12 -45.75
N VAL A 36 -40.90 1.03 -44.90
CA VAL A 36 -40.41 2.42 -44.83
C VAL A 36 -38.99 2.48 -44.29
N LEU A 37 -38.68 1.67 -43.28
CA LEU A 37 -37.34 1.55 -42.71
C LEU A 37 -36.36 0.86 -43.68
N VAL A 38 -36.79 -0.20 -44.37
CA VAL A 38 -35.96 -0.87 -45.40
C VAL A 38 -35.60 0.09 -46.54
N GLN A 39 -36.49 1.02 -46.88
CA GLN A 39 -36.23 2.07 -47.87
C GLN A 39 -35.43 3.27 -47.34
N GLY A 40 -35.01 3.25 -46.06
CA GLY A 40 -34.24 4.33 -45.43
C GLY A 40 -35.03 5.62 -45.21
N ARG A 41 -36.37 5.60 -45.33
CA ARG A 41 -37.22 6.80 -45.26
C ARG A 41 -37.62 7.17 -43.82
N LYS A 42 -36.64 7.27 -42.93
CA LYS A 42 -36.86 7.54 -41.49
C LYS A 42 -37.58 8.86 -41.18
N GLN A 43 -37.47 9.85 -42.06
CA GLN A 43 -38.17 11.14 -41.92
C GLN A 43 -39.70 11.00 -41.93
N LEU A 44 -40.24 10.03 -42.66
CA LEU A 44 -41.69 9.76 -42.66
C LEU A 44 -42.14 9.23 -41.30
N LEU A 45 -41.34 8.35 -40.71
CA LEU A 45 -41.58 7.80 -39.38
C LEU A 45 -41.54 8.90 -38.30
N GLU A 46 -40.56 9.82 -38.36
CA GLU A 46 -40.51 10.99 -37.48
C GLU A 46 -41.77 11.86 -37.58
N LYS A 47 -42.25 12.08 -38.81
CA LYS A 47 -43.47 12.86 -39.05
C LYS A 47 -44.70 12.16 -38.44
N TRP A 48 -44.88 10.87 -38.72
CA TRP A 48 -46.03 10.12 -38.21
C TRP A 48 -46.02 9.99 -36.69
N LEU A 49 -44.83 9.87 -36.07
CA LEU A 49 -44.71 9.96 -34.62
C LEU A 49 -45.10 11.37 -34.13
N LYS A 50 -44.61 12.46 -34.74
CA LYS A 50 -45.02 13.81 -34.30
C LYS A 50 -46.53 14.06 -34.41
N GLU A 51 -47.19 13.47 -35.40
CA GLU A 51 -48.63 13.58 -35.64
C GLU A 51 -49.48 12.57 -34.84
N ASP A 52 -48.85 11.77 -33.97
CA ASP A 52 -49.49 10.71 -33.16
C ASP A 52 -50.29 9.68 -33.98
N LYS A 53 -49.87 9.45 -35.23
CA LYS A 53 -50.56 8.55 -36.16
C LYS A 53 -50.22 7.07 -35.99
N LEU A 54 -49.24 6.74 -35.16
CA LEU A 54 -48.77 5.37 -34.93
C LEU A 54 -48.99 4.95 -33.49
N GLU A 55 -49.55 3.76 -33.28
CA GLU A 55 -49.55 3.12 -31.97
C GLU A 55 -48.14 2.63 -31.63
N CYS A 56 -47.55 3.24 -30.61
CA CYS A 56 -46.20 2.91 -30.15
C CYS A 56 -46.22 1.61 -29.34
N SER A 57 -45.36 0.65 -29.72
CA SER A 57 -45.21 -0.64 -29.03
C SER A 57 -43.75 -1.04 -28.91
N GLU A 58 -43.45 -2.02 -28.04
CA GLU A 58 -42.10 -2.57 -27.89
C GLU A 58 -41.55 -3.11 -29.22
N GLU A 59 -42.35 -3.90 -29.95
CA GLU A 59 -41.98 -4.48 -31.24
C GLU A 59 -41.67 -3.40 -32.29
N LEU A 60 -42.41 -2.29 -32.27
CA LEU A 60 -42.15 -1.17 -33.17
C LEU A 60 -40.84 -0.47 -32.80
N GLY A 61 -40.58 -0.28 -31.51
CA GLY A 61 -39.31 0.25 -31.04
C GLY A 61 -38.12 -0.64 -31.44
N ASP A 62 -38.24 -1.96 -31.31
CA ASP A 62 -37.18 -2.92 -31.65
C ASP A 62 -36.86 -2.89 -33.16
N LEU A 63 -37.89 -2.75 -34.00
CA LEU A 63 -37.76 -2.56 -35.43
C LEU A 63 -37.02 -1.25 -35.77
N VAL A 64 -37.42 -0.15 -35.14
CA VAL A 64 -36.85 1.18 -35.40
C VAL A 64 -35.41 1.30 -34.90
N LYS A 65 -35.08 0.60 -33.80
CA LYS A 65 -33.74 0.63 -33.17
C LYS A 65 -32.63 0.20 -34.12
N GLN A 66 -32.92 -0.74 -35.03
CA GLN A 66 -31.96 -1.20 -36.05
C GLN A 66 -31.57 -0.09 -37.04
N ALA A 67 -32.43 0.91 -37.25
CA ALA A 67 -32.23 2.00 -38.18
C ALA A 67 -31.80 3.30 -37.48
N ASP A 68 -32.44 3.65 -36.36
CA ASP A 68 -32.14 4.87 -35.61
C ASP A 68 -32.45 4.70 -34.10
N PRO A 69 -31.42 4.57 -33.25
CA PRO A 69 -31.59 4.43 -31.81
C PRO A 69 -32.30 5.62 -31.13
N THR A 70 -32.16 6.83 -31.67
CA THR A 70 -32.78 8.04 -31.09
C THR A 70 -34.27 8.07 -31.36
N LEU A 71 -34.68 7.64 -32.55
CA LEU A 71 -36.08 7.52 -32.91
C LEU A 71 -36.76 6.39 -32.12
N ALA A 72 -36.07 5.26 -31.96
CA ALA A 72 -36.56 4.14 -31.15
C ALA A 72 -36.82 4.55 -29.69
N LEU A 73 -35.95 5.36 -29.09
CA LEU A 73 -36.17 5.91 -27.74
C LEU A 73 -37.51 6.66 -27.64
N SER A 74 -37.87 7.44 -28.66
CA SER A 74 -39.15 8.17 -28.70
C SER A 74 -40.35 7.23 -28.76
N VAL A 75 -40.22 6.12 -29.51
CA VAL A 75 -41.25 5.06 -29.57
C VAL A 75 -41.39 4.37 -28.22
N TYR A 76 -40.30 3.96 -27.57
CA TYR A 76 -40.35 3.28 -26.28
C TYR A 76 -40.92 4.16 -25.15
N LEU A 77 -40.60 5.45 -25.16
CA LEU A 77 -41.13 6.41 -24.19
C LEU A 77 -42.66 6.52 -24.27
N ARG A 78 -43.20 6.51 -25.49
CA ARG A 78 -44.66 6.59 -25.74
C ARG A 78 -45.36 5.26 -25.54
N ALA A 79 -44.68 4.15 -25.84
CA ALA A 79 -45.15 2.80 -25.56
C ALA A 79 -45.12 2.45 -24.05
N ASN A 80 -44.55 3.33 -23.21
CA ASN A 80 -44.39 3.13 -21.77
C ASN A 80 -43.68 1.79 -21.43
N VAL A 81 -42.54 1.53 -22.07
CA VAL A 81 -41.72 0.31 -21.86
C VAL A 81 -40.42 0.68 -21.13
N PRO A 82 -40.38 0.70 -19.78
CA PRO A 82 -39.28 1.30 -19.04
C PRO A 82 -37.92 0.64 -19.29
N ASN A 83 -37.89 -0.70 -19.43
CA ASN A 83 -36.67 -1.48 -19.63
C ASN A 83 -35.92 -1.07 -20.90
N LYS A 84 -36.66 -0.92 -22.00
CA LYS A 84 -36.10 -0.56 -23.32
C LYS A 84 -35.72 0.91 -23.39
N VAL A 85 -36.50 1.79 -22.75
CA VAL A 85 -36.14 3.22 -22.61
C VAL A 85 -34.79 3.37 -21.89
N ILE A 86 -34.62 2.67 -20.77
CA ILE A 86 -33.39 2.71 -19.98
C ILE A 86 -32.21 2.13 -20.74
N GLN A 87 -32.42 1.01 -21.45
CA GLN A 87 -31.39 0.43 -22.32
C GLN A 87 -30.96 1.42 -23.42
N CYS A 88 -31.90 2.09 -24.08
CA CYS A 88 -31.60 3.10 -25.09
C CYS A 88 -30.88 4.33 -24.51
N PHE A 89 -31.25 4.79 -23.31
CA PHE A 89 -30.50 5.85 -22.63
C PHE A 89 -29.07 5.43 -22.31
N ALA A 90 -28.85 4.19 -21.89
CA ALA A 90 -27.52 3.67 -21.61
C ALA A 90 -26.66 3.55 -22.88
N GLU A 91 -27.23 3.02 -23.97
CA GLU A 91 -26.54 2.90 -25.27
C GLU A 91 -26.21 4.26 -25.90
N THR A 92 -27.00 5.29 -25.62
CA THR A 92 -26.76 6.67 -26.10
C THR A 92 -25.93 7.52 -25.12
N GLY A 93 -25.46 6.94 -24.01
CA GLY A 93 -24.63 7.63 -23.01
C GLY A 93 -25.38 8.68 -22.16
N GLN A 94 -26.71 8.70 -22.19
CA GLN A 94 -27.54 9.69 -21.49
C GLN A 94 -27.87 9.25 -20.05
N PHE A 95 -26.83 8.94 -19.27
CA PHE A 95 -26.97 8.30 -17.95
C PHE A 95 -27.81 9.09 -16.94
N GLN A 96 -27.66 10.42 -16.90
CA GLN A 96 -28.45 11.28 -16.00
C GLN A 96 -29.96 11.12 -16.21
N LYS A 97 -30.40 10.90 -17.46
CA LYS A 97 -31.81 10.71 -17.79
C LYS A 97 -32.35 9.37 -17.31
N ILE A 98 -31.49 8.36 -17.14
CA ILE A 98 -31.87 7.04 -16.61
C ILE A 98 -32.44 7.19 -15.19
N VAL A 99 -31.71 7.88 -14.31
CA VAL A 99 -32.13 8.07 -12.91
C VAL A 99 -33.39 8.91 -12.83
N LEU A 100 -33.48 9.99 -13.61
CA LEU A 100 -34.66 10.86 -13.65
C LEU A 100 -35.91 10.12 -14.16
N TYR A 101 -35.75 9.30 -15.21
CA TYR A 101 -36.85 8.53 -15.78
C TYR A 101 -37.30 7.40 -14.85
N ALA A 102 -36.35 6.66 -14.25
CA ALA A 102 -36.61 5.63 -13.25
C ALA A 102 -37.45 6.17 -12.08
N LYS A 103 -37.08 7.34 -11.53
CA LYS A 103 -37.84 8.03 -10.47
C LYS A 103 -39.24 8.45 -10.95
N LYS A 104 -39.37 9.00 -12.16
CA LYS A 104 -40.65 9.47 -12.73
C LYS A 104 -41.68 8.35 -12.92
N VAL A 105 -41.23 7.17 -13.34
CA VAL A 105 -42.09 6.01 -13.64
C VAL A 105 -42.16 5.03 -12.46
N SER A 106 -41.51 5.36 -11.33
CA SER A 106 -41.39 4.48 -10.16
C SER A 106 -40.87 3.07 -10.52
N TYR A 107 -39.92 3.03 -11.46
CA TYR A 107 -39.30 1.81 -11.95
C TYR A 107 -37.85 1.73 -11.48
N THR A 108 -37.47 0.63 -10.85
CA THR A 108 -36.11 0.36 -10.41
C THR A 108 -35.41 -0.56 -11.41
N PRO A 109 -34.52 -0.04 -12.28
CA PRO A 109 -33.75 -0.89 -13.17
C PRO A 109 -32.71 -1.71 -12.40
N ASP A 110 -32.33 -2.85 -12.97
CA ASP A 110 -31.12 -3.56 -12.57
C ASP A 110 -29.90 -2.80 -13.09
N TYR A 111 -29.40 -1.88 -12.26
CA TYR A 111 -28.25 -1.03 -12.59
C TYR A 111 -26.97 -1.84 -12.81
N ILE A 112 -26.81 -2.99 -12.15
CA ILE A 112 -25.63 -3.85 -12.25
C ILE A 112 -25.62 -4.58 -13.60
N PHE A 113 -26.75 -5.18 -13.98
CA PHE A 113 -26.89 -5.78 -15.31
C PHE A 113 -26.69 -4.74 -16.42
N LEU A 114 -27.25 -3.54 -16.25
CA LEU A 114 -27.08 -2.44 -17.20
C LEU A 114 -25.60 -2.01 -17.31
N LEU A 115 -24.92 -1.82 -16.18
CA LEU A 115 -23.51 -1.44 -16.14
C LEU A 115 -22.63 -2.51 -16.80
N ARG A 116 -22.86 -3.79 -16.53
CA ARG A 116 -22.13 -4.90 -17.16
C ARG A 116 -22.29 -4.88 -18.69
N ASN A 117 -23.48 -4.54 -19.20
CA ASN A 117 -23.71 -4.41 -20.64
C ASN A 117 -23.00 -3.19 -21.23
N VAL A 118 -23.09 -2.03 -20.57
CA VAL A 118 -22.40 -0.80 -21.03
C VAL A 118 -20.89 -1.03 -21.05
N MET A 119 -20.32 -1.61 -19.99
CA MET A 119 -18.88 -1.91 -19.91
C MET A 119 -18.40 -2.82 -21.04
N ARG A 120 -19.22 -3.76 -21.52
CA ARG A 120 -18.85 -4.66 -22.64
C ARG A 120 -18.83 -3.94 -23.99
N ILE A 121 -19.68 -2.93 -24.17
CA ILE A 121 -19.80 -2.19 -25.43
C ILE A 121 -18.82 -1.02 -25.46
N ASN A 122 -18.78 -0.24 -24.38
CA ASN A 122 -17.95 0.95 -24.26
C ASN A 122 -17.48 1.12 -22.79
N PRO A 123 -16.26 0.67 -22.47
CA PRO A 123 -15.70 0.74 -21.12
C PRO A 123 -15.63 2.17 -20.56
N ASP A 124 -15.28 3.17 -21.37
CA ASP A 124 -15.14 4.57 -20.92
C ASP A 124 -16.49 5.14 -20.47
N GLN A 125 -17.56 4.86 -21.23
CA GLN A 125 -18.91 5.22 -20.84
C GLN A 125 -19.38 4.44 -19.61
N GLY A 126 -18.97 3.17 -19.48
CA GLY A 126 -19.24 2.36 -18.31
C GLY A 126 -18.63 2.94 -17.03
N VAL A 127 -17.40 3.46 -17.10
CA VAL A 127 -16.74 4.13 -15.96
C VAL A 127 -17.55 5.35 -15.52
N ALA A 128 -17.94 6.21 -16.46
CA ALA A 128 -18.75 7.40 -16.16
C ALA A 128 -20.11 7.01 -15.57
N PHE A 129 -20.70 5.92 -16.05
CA PHE A 129 -21.95 5.41 -15.51
C PHE A 129 -21.79 4.88 -14.09
N ALA A 130 -20.73 4.10 -13.81
CA ALA A 130 -20.42 3.59 -12.48
C ALA A 130 -20.25 4.72 -11.45
N GLN A 131 -19.52 5.79 -11.80
CA GLN A 131 -19.35 6.97 -10.96
C GLN A 131 -20.69 7.63 -10.61
N MET A 132 -21.59 7.76 -11.59
CA MET A 132 -22.91 8.34 -11.36
C MET A 132 -23.78 7.49 -10.41
N LEU A 133 -23.62 6.16 -10.41
CA LEU A 133 -24.39 5.26 -9.53
C LEU A 133 -24.06 5.43 -8.05
N VAL A 134 -22.89 5.99 -7.72
CA VAL A 134 -22.39 6.15 -6.34
C VAL A 134 -22.24 7.62 -5.92
N GLN A 135 -22.69 8.56 -6.77
CA GLN A 135 -22.51 10.00 -6.54
C GLN A 135 -23.42 10.55 -5.42
N ASP A 136 -24.61 9.98 -5.26
CA ASP A 136 -25.59 10.38 -4.23
C ASP A 136 -25.26 9.69 -2.87
N ASP A 137 -25.71 10.29 -1.76
CA ASP A 137 -25.49 9.76 -0.39
C ASP A 137 -26.00 8.32 -0.20
N GLU A 138 -27.02 7.95 -0.98
CA GLU A 138 -27.52 6.58 -1.08
C GLU A 138 -27.14 6.01 -2.45
N PRO A 139 -26.14 5.11 -2.53
CA PRO A 139 -25.70 4.56 -3.80
C PRO A 139 -26.82 3.73 -4.44
N LEU A 140 -27.03 3.95 -5.74
CA LEU A 140 -28.07 3.27 -6.52
C LEU A 140 -27.71 1.80 -6.82
N ALA A 141 -26.45 1.43 -6.62
CA ALA A 141 -25.93 0.10 -6.86
C ALA A 141 -24.85 -0.26 -5.85
N ASP A 142 -24.72 -1.56 -5.56
CA ASP A 142 -23.72 -2.06 -4.63
C ASP A 142 -22.29 -1.88 -5.18
N ILE A 143 -21.44 -1.24 -4.39
CA ILE A 143 -20.07 -0.90 -4.80
C ILE A 143 -19.23 -2.17 -5.01
N ASN A 144 -19.43 -3.25 -4.24
CA ASN A 144 -18.68 -4.49 -4.43
C ASN A 144 -18.99 -5.11 -5.79
N GLN A 145 -20.26 -5.11 -6.19
CA GLN A 145 -20.67 -5.63 -7.51
C GLN A 145 -20.13 -4.77 -8.66
N ILE A 146 -20.06 -3.45 -8.48
CA ILE A 146 -19.41 -2.56 -9.46
C ILE A 146 -17.91 -2.89 -9.60
N VAL A 147 -17.22 -3.11 -8.48
CA VAL A 147 -15.81 -3.52 -8.46
C VAL A 147 -15.62 -4.87 -9.17
N ASP A 148 -16.52 -5.83 -8.94
CA ASP A 148 -16.49 -7.13 -9.63
C ASP A 148 -16.54 -6.94 -11.16
N ILE A 149 -17.39 -6.06 -11.67
CA ILE A 149 -17.49 -5.76 -13.11
C ILE A 149 -16.19 -5.16 -13.65
N PHE A 150 -15.55 -4.24 -12.94
CA PHE A 150 -14.25 -3.70 -13.35
C PHE A 150 -13.18 -4.79 -13.41
N MET A 151 -13.16 -5.68 -12.42
CA MET A 151 -12.18 -6.78 -12.32
C MET A 151 -12.41 -7.85 -13.38
N GLU A 152 -13.66 -8.18 -13.72
CA GLU A 152 -14.03 -9.08 -14.82
C GLU A 152 -13.39 -8.64 -16.16
N GLN A 153 -13.19 -7.33 -16.35
CA GLN A 153 -12.58 -6.75 -17.55
C GLN A 153 -11.09 -6.39 -17.41
N ASN A 154 -10.45 -6.75 -16.29
CA ASN A 154 -9.06 -6.36 -15.97
C ASN A 154 -8.82 -4.83 -15.96
N MET A 155 -9.84 -4.04 -15.66
CA MET A 155 -9.77 -2.57 -15.63
C MET A 155 -9.30 -2.04 -14.27
N VAL A 156 -8.13 -2.50 -13.82
CA VAL A 156 -7.61 -2.22 -12.47
C VAL A 156 -7.39 -0.73 -12.22
N GLN A 157 -6.82 0.01 -13.19
CA GLN A 157 -6.54 1.44 -13.01
C GLN A 157 -7.82 2.27 -12.86
N GLN A 158 -8.84 1.97 -13.67
CA GLN A 158 -10.14 2.62 -13.61
C GLN A 158 -10.87 2.25 -12.32
N CYS A 159 -10.79 0.98 -11.90
CA CYS A 159 -11.34 0.53 -10.62
C CYS A 159 -10.70 1.26 -9.44
N THR A 160 -9.38 1.45 -9.46
CA THR A 160 -8.65 2.20 -8.44
C THR A 160 -9.15 3.64 -8.39
N ALA A 161 -9.23 4.33 -9.53
CA ALA A 161 -9.70 5.71 -9.57
C ALA A 161 -11.16 5.84 -9.06
N PHE A 162 -12.02 4.91 -9.45
CA PHE A 162 -13.40 4.82 -8.98
C PHE A 162 -13.49 4.64 -7.46
N LEU A 163 -12.76 3.68 -6.90
CA LEU A 163 -12.75 3.40 -5.47
C LEU A 163 -12.12 4.53 -4.66
N LEU A 164 -11.10 5.23 -5.18
CA LEU A 164 -10.51 6.39 -4.50
C LEU A 164 -11.52 7.53 -4.32
N ASP A 165 -12.39 7.78 -5.31
CA ASP A 165 -13.46 8.78 -5.18
C ASP A 165 -14.61 8.28 -4.30
N ALA A 166 -15.01 7.02 -4.45
CA ALA A 166 -16.09 6.42 -3.65
C ALA A 166 -15.74 6.37 -2.16
N LEU A 167 -14.47 6.10 -1.82
CA LEU A 167 -13.99 5.92 -0.44
C LEU A 167 -13.39 7.18 0.18
N LYS A 168 -13.48 8.34 -0.49
CA LYS A 168 -12.81 9.60 -0.06
C LYS A 168 -13.16 10.07 1.35
N ASN A 169 -14.28 9.62 1.90
CA ASN A 169 -14.74 9.94 3.24
C ASN A 169 -14.15 9.02 4.33
N ASN A 170 -13.37 8.00 3.95
CA ASN A 170 -12.70 7.05 4.84
C ASN A 170 -13.62 6.51 5.95
N ARG A 171 -14.81 6.00 5.57
CA ARG A 171 -15.81 5.57 6.56
C ARG A 171 -15.47 4.18 7.10
N PRO A 172 -15.68 3.90 8.41
CA PRO A 172 -15.44 2.57 8.98
C PRO A 172 -16.28 1.46 8.34
N SER A 173 -17.51 1.78 7.89
CA SER A 173 -18.40 0.85 7.20
C SER A 173 -17.83 0.34 5.87
N GLU A 174 -16.85 1.04 5.31
CA GLU A 174 -16.24 0.73 4.01
C GLU A 174 -14.90 -0.01 4.16
N GLY A 175 -14.53 -0.46 5.37
CA GLY A 175 -13.24 -1.10 5.63
C GLY A 175 -12.94 -2.31 4.73
N ALA A 176 -13.97 -3.10 4.38
CA ALA A 176 -13.83 -4.20 3.42
C ALA A 176 -13.46 -3.71 2.01
N LEU A 177 -14.06 -2.62 1.55
CA LEU A 177 -13.75 -2.01 0.25
C LEU A 177 -12.36 -1.36 0.24
N GLN A 178 -11.94 -0.74 1.35
CA GLN A 178 -10.58 -0.24 1.52
C GLN A 178 -9.55 -1.36 1.42
N THR A 179 -9.81 -2.49 2.07
CA THR A 179 -8.95 -3.69 2.02
C THR A 179 -8.86 -4.20 0.58
N ARG A 180 -10.00 -4.30 -0.10
CA ARG A 180 -10.09 -4.77 -1.48
C ARG A 180 -9.35 -3.86 -2.48
N LEU A 181 -9.44 -2.54 -2.29
CA LEU A 181 -8.69 -1.56 -3.09
C LEU A 181 -7.18 -1.81 -2.97
N LEU A 182 -6.68 -1.96 -1.75
CA LEU A 182 -5.27 -2.21 -1.49
C LEU A 182 -4.83 -3.57 -2.02
N GLU A 183 -5.62 -4.62 -1.79
CA GLU A 183 -5.34 -5.98 -2.27
C GLU A 183 -5.16 -6.03 -3.79
N MET A 184 -6.13 -5.48 -4.52
CA MET A 184 -6.07 -5.41 -5.98
C MET A 184 -4.82 -4.68 -6.47
N ASN A 185 -4.48 -3.53 -5.88
CA ASN A 185 -3.30 -2.77 -6.29
C ASN A 185 -2.00 -3.47 -5.86
N LEU A 186 -1.94 -4.13 -4.70
CA LEU A 186 -0.76 -4.89 -4.29
C LEU A 186 -0.47 -6.09 -5.20
N MET A 187 -1.50 -6.69 -5.80
CA MET A 187 -1.34 -7.79 -6.75
C MET A 187 -0.98 -7.32 -8.17
N SER A 188 -1.53 -6.18 -8.63
CA SER A 188 -1.39 -5.75 -10.03
C SER A 188 -0.44 -4.57 -10.24
N ALA A 189 -0.35 -3.64 -9.28
CA ALA A 189 0.42 -2.40 -9.37
C ALA A 189 0.95 -1.95 -7.99
N PRO A 190 1.96 -2.64 -7.41
CA PRO A 190 2.44 -2.37 -6.05
C PRO A 190 2.82 -0.91 -5.78
N GLN A 191 3.35 -0.20 -6.77
CA GLN A 191 3.72 1.22 -6.64
C GLN A 191 2.51 2.12 -6.33
N VAL A 192 1.34 1.80 -6.88
CA VAL A 192 0.11 2.55 -6.59
C VAL A 192 -0.36 2.28 -5.17
N ALA A 193 -0.29 1.02 -4.72
CA ALA A 193 -0.59 0.67 -3.33
C ALA A 193 0.36 1.36 -2.33
N ASP A 194 1.66 1.39 -2.62
CA ASP A 194 2.65 2.10 -1.80
C ASP A 194 2.33 3.59 -1.69
N ALA A 195 1.92 4.24 -2.79
CA ALA A 195 1.50 5.64 -2.77
C ALA A 195 0.23 5.86 -1.93
N ILE A 196 -0.77 4.98 -2.04
CA ILE A 196 -2.01 5.07 -1.25
C ILE A 196 -1.71 4.92 0.25
N LEU A 197 -0.89 3.94 0.62
CA LEU A 197 -0.49 3.68 2.00
C LEU A 197 0.38 4.81 2.55
N GLY A 198 1.35 5.28 1.77
CA GLY A 198 2.25 6.38 2.15
C GLY A 198 1.52 7.71 2.37
N ASN A 199 0.47 7.98 1.60
CA ASN A 199 -0.40 9.16 1.77
C ASN A 199 -1.43 9.02 2.91
N GLN A 200 -1.50 7.85 3.57
CA GLN A 200 -2.42 7.58 4.67
C GLN A 200 -3.89 7.88 4.33
N MET A 201 -4.31 7.59 3.09
CA MET A 201 -5.65 7.92 2.59
C MET A 201 -6.76 7.14 3.32
N PHE A 202 -6.43 5.99 3.92
CA PHE A 202 -7.38 5.05 4.51
C PHE A 202 -6.89 4.55 5.87
N THR A 203 -7.81 4.21 6.78
CA THR A 203 -7.47 3.75 8.14
C THR A 203 -8.22 2.50 8.62
N HIS A 204 -9.25 2.04 7.89
CA HIS A 204 -10.19 1.02 8.36
C HIS A 204 -10.06 -0.35 7.65
N TYR A 205 -9.03 -0.54 6.82
CA TYR A 205 -8.75 -1.82 6.17
C TYR A 205 -8.14 -2.86 7.13
N ASP A 206 -8.17 -4.13 6.72
CA ASP A 206 -7.50 -5.22 7.41
C ASP A 206 -5.98 -5.07 7.31
N ARG A 207 -5.37 -4.53 8.37
CA ARG A 207 -3.93 -4.28 8.44
C ARG A 207 -3.11 -5.56 8.33
N ALA A 208 -3.56 -6.66 8.93
CA ALA A 208 -2.81 -7.91 8.95
C ALA A 208 -2.75 -8.53 7.54
N HIS A 209 -3.89 -8.54 6.85
CA HIS A 209 -3.95 -9.02 5.47
C HIS A 209 -3.10 -8.14 4.53
N VAL A 210 -3.22 -6.81 4.63
CA VAL A 210 -2.45 -5.86 3.83
C VAL A 210 -0.95 -5.97 4.08
N ALA A 211 -0.52 -6.21 5.32
CA ALA A 211 0.90 -6.40 5.66
C ALA A 211 1.51 -7.60 4.90
N GLN A 212 0.79 -8.74 4.89
CA GLN A 212 1.24 -9.94 4.18
C GLN A 212 1.35 -9.71 2.67
N LEU A 213 0.40 -8.96 2.09
CA LEU A 213 0.44 -8.60 0.68
C LEU A 213 1.58 -7.63 0.36
N CYS A 214 1.86 -6.66 1.24
CA CYS A 214 3.02 -5.77 1.11
C CYS A 214 4.33 -6.56 1.10
N GLU A 215 4.50 -7.54 1.99
CA GLU A 215 5.68 -8.41 2.02
C GLU A 215 5.84 -9.20 0.71
N LYS A 216 4.74 -9.81 0.21
CA LYS A 216 4.74 -10.53 -1.08
C LYS A 216 5.06 -9.62 -2.26
N ALA A 217 4.65 -8.36 -2.21
CA ALA A 217 4.91 -7.36 -3.24
C ALA A 217 6.32 -6.73 -3.14
N GLY A 218 7.13 -7.12 -2.15
CA GLY A 218 8.47 -6.58 -1.90
C GLY A 218 8.49 -5.23 -1.18
N LEU A 219 7.33 -4.73 -0.72
CA LEU A 219 7.18 -3.48 0.02
C LEU A 219 7.39 -3.70 1.52
N LEU A 220 8.60 -4.12 1.91
CA LEU A 220 8.90 -4.52 3.30
C LEU A 220 8.72 -3.39 4.32
N GLN A 221 9.01 -2.14 3.96
CA GLN A 221 8.78 -0.99 4.86
C GLN A 221 7.30 -0.89 5.21
N ARG A 222 6.41 -0.98 4.21
CA ARG A 222 4.96 -0.97 4.43
C ARG A 222 4.51 -2.18 5.22
N ALA A 223 5.03 -3.37 4.93
CA ALA A 223 4.70 -4.56 5.71
C ALA A 223 4.99 -4.36 7.21
N LEU A 224 6.18 -3.86 7.55
CA LEU A 224 6.60 -3.58 8.93
C LEU A 224 5.73 -2.53 9.64
N GLU A 225 5.25 -1.49 8.95
CA GLU A 225 4.32 -0.49 9.52
C GLU A 225 2.94 -1.06 9.88
N HIS A 226 2.59 -2.22 9.32
CA HIS A 226 1.29 -2.85 9.49
C HIS A 226 1.34 -4.09 10.38
N TYR A 227 2.50 -4.72 10.52
CA TYR A 227 2.67 -5.82 11.44
C TYR A 227 2.49 -5.38 12.89
N THR A 228 1.75 -6.18 13.63
CA THR A 228 1.50 -6.03 15.07
C THR A 228 2.07 -7.21 15.85
N ASP A 229 2.21 -8.39 15.22
CA ASP A 229 2.83 -9.56 15.81
C ASP A 229 4.37 -9.46 15.74
N LEU A 230 5.02 -9.59 16.90
CA LEU A 230 6.48 -9.60 17.02
C LEU A 230 7.13 -10.69 16.17
N TYR A 231 6.47 -11.84 15.96
CA TYR A 231 6.99 -12.90 15.10
C TYR A 231 7.17 -12.42 13.66
N ASP A 232 6.16 -11.76 13.09
CA ASP A 232 6.20 -11.24 11.72
C ASP A 232 7.18 -10.08 11.61
N ILE A 233 7.21 -9.18 12.61
CA ILE A 233 8.20 -8.09 12.67
C ILE A 233 9.62 -8.65 12.64
N LYS A 234 9.93 -9.65 13.49
CA LYS A 234 11.25 -10.29 13.53
C LYS A 234 11.61 -10.97 12.21
N ARG A 235 10.64 -11.59 11.53
CA ARG A 235 10.87 -12.20 10.21
C ARG A 235 11.21 -11.14 9.15
N ALA A 236 10.53 -10.01 9.15
CA ALA A 236 10.71 -8.98 8.13
C ALA A 236 11.94 -8.08 8.39
N VAL A 237 12.21 -7.72 9.65
CA VAL A 237 13.23 -6.73 10.03
C VAL A 237 14.67 -7.18 9.73
N VAL A 238 14.92 -8.48 9.61
CA VAL A 238 16.26 -9.02 9.28
C VAL A 238 16.71 -8.72 7.86
N HIS A 239 15.78 -8.38 6.96
CA HIS A 239 16.05 -8.04 5.56
C HIS A 239 16.53 -6.60 5.39
N THR A 240 17.50 -6.18 6.20
CA THR A 240 18.03 -4.80 6.29
C THR A 240 18.51 -4.22 4.96
N HIS A 241 19.05 -5.04 4.06
CA HIS A 241 19.49 -4.64 2.73
C HIS A 241 18.37 -4.13 1.81
N LEU A 242 17.10 -4.44 2.13
CA LEU A 242 15.92 -3.96 1.40
C LEU A 242 15.27 -2.75 2.09
N LEU A 243 15.81 -2.32 3.24
CA LEU A 243 15.27 -1.24 4.06
C LEU A 243 16.21 -0.04 4.02
N SER A 244 15.65 1.17 4.09
CA SER A 244 16.45 2.37 4.33
C SER A 244 16.96 2.35 5.77
N GLY A 245 18.25 2.61 5.98
CA GLY A 245 18.85 2.67 7.31
C GLY A 245 18.17 3.70 8.20
N ASP A 246 18.00 4.93 7.71
CA ASP A 246 17.38 6.02 8.47
C ASP A 246 15.94 5.72 8.86
N TRP A 247 15.18 5.12 7.93
CA TRP A 247 13.81 4.70 8.19
C TRP A 247 13.77 3.58 9.24
N LEU A 248 14.66 2.59 9.14
CA LEU A 248 14.71 1.47 10.09
C LEU A 248 15.07 1.96 11.50
N VAL A 249 16.03 2.88 11.62
CA VAL A 249 16.29 3.55 12.90
C VAL A 249 15.03 4.25 13.42
N GLY A 250 14.30 4.97 12.56
CA GLY A 250 13.02 5.59 12.94
C GLY A 250 11.96 4.60 13.42
N PHE A 251 11.82 3.46 12.73
CA PHE A 251 10.87 2.40 13.04
C PHE A 251 11.10 1.80 14.44
N PHE A 252 12.35 1.62 14.87
CA PHE A 252 12.63 1.17 16.24
C PHE A 252 12.11 2.14 17.32
N GLY A 253 11.88 3.41 16.99
CA GLY A 253 11.23 4.36 17.90
C GLY A 253 9.73 4.15 18.11
N THR A 254 9.07 3.32 17.29
CA THR A 254 7.65 2.98 17.46
C THR A 254 7.44 1.67 18.22
N LEU A 255 8.49 0.87 18.40
CA LEU A 255 8.45 -0.41 19.11
C LEU A 255 8.55 -0.22 20.63
N SER A 256 8.04 -1.20 21.37
CA SER A 256 8.30 -1.26 22.82
C SER A 256 9.78 -1.59 23.10
N VAL A 257 10.23 -1.36 24.33
CA VAL A 257 11.61 -1.68 24.77
C VAL A 257 11.90 -3.18 24.61
N GLU A 258 10.94 -4.04 24.98
CA GLU A 258 11.09 -5.50 24.88
C GLU A 258 11.15 -5.95 23.41
N ASP A 259 10.24 -5.46 22.58
CA ASP A 259 10.19 -5.79 21.15
C ASP A 259 11.45 -5.32 20.41
N SER A 260 11.97 -4.14 20.78
CA SER A 260 13.20 -3.60 20.22
C SER A 260 14.40 -4.49 20.51
N LEU A 261 14.56 -4.96 21.75
CA LEU A 261 15.66 -5.85 22.11
C LEU A 261 15.54 -7.21 21.39
N GLU A 262 14.34 -7.76 21.29
CA GLU A 262 14.07 -9.00 20.56
C GLU A 262 14.30 -8.86 19.04
N CYS A 263 13.97 -7.70 18.45
CA CYS A 263 14.26 -7.40 17.05
C CYS A 263 15.76 -7.23 16.80
N LEU A 264 16.50 -6.49 17.65
CA LEU A 264 17.95 -6.38 17.55
C LEU A 264 18.63 -7.75 17.65
N LYS A 265 18.16 -8.61 18.56
CA LYS A 265 18.63 -9.98 18.70
C LYS A 265 18.36 -10.81 17.44
N ALA A 266 17.17 -10.69 16.85
CA ALA A 266 16.84 -11.37 15.59
C ALA A 266 17.74 -10.90 14.44
N MET A 267 17.97 -9.59 14.31
CA MET A 267 18.86 -9.00 13.31
C MET A 267 20.30 -9.53 13.44
N LEU A 268 20.85 -9.53 14.65
CA LEU A 268 22.20 -10.06 14.90
C LEU A 268 22.26 -11.57 14.65
N THR A 269 21.24 -12.33 15.04
CA THR A 269 21.18 -13.79 14.79
C THR A 269 21.18 -14.11 13.30
N ALA A 270 20.45 -13.34 12.49
CA ALA A 270 20.34 -13.60 11.06
C ALA A 270 21.66 -13.33 10.32
N ASN A 271 22.28 -12.17 10.53
CA ASN A 271 23.57 -11.85 9.93
C ASN A 271 24.26 -10.70 10.69
N ILE A 272 25.16 -11.05 11.61
CA ILE A 272 25.92 -10.06 12.40
C ILE A 272 26.66 -9.08 11.48
N ARG A 273 27.42 -9.56 10.49
CA ARG A 273 28.28 -8.67 9.67
C ARG A 273 27.48 -7.63 8.91
N GLN A 274 26.34 -8.02 8.35
CA GLN A 274 25.49 -7.12 7.60
C GLN A 274 24.73 -6.15 8.52
N ASN A 275 24.22 -6.65 9.66
CA ASN A 275 23.30 -5.90 10.49
C ASN A 275 23.99 -5.10 11.60
N LEU A 276 25.29 -5.33 11.84
CA LEU A 276 26.01 -4.72 12.97
C LEU A 276 25.91 -3.20 12.97
N GLN A 277 26.21 -2.56 11.84
CA GLN A 277 26.26 -1.09 11.75
C GLN A 277 24.91 -0.47 12.08
N ILE A 278 23.81 -1.02 11.55
CA ILE A 278 22.47 -0.51 11.82
C ILE A 278 22.03 -0.81 13.27
N CYS A 279 22.35 -2.00 13.81
CA CYS A 279 22.10 -2.31 15.22
C CYS A 279 22.84 -1.36 16.17
N VAL A 280 24.07 -0.98 15.85
CA VAL A 280 24.84 0.02 16.62
C VAL A 280 24.18 1.38 16.54
N GLN A 281 23.75 1.84 15.36
CA GLN A 281 23.05 3.13 15.22
C GLN A 281 21.75 3.18 16.02
N ILE A 282 20.95 2.11 15.99
CA ILE A 282 19.73 1.97 16.80
C ILE A 282 20.09 2.02 18.29
N ALA A 283 21.08 1.23 18.71
CA ALA A 283 21.55 1.18 20.08
C ALA A 283 22.00 2.57 20.56
N THR A 284 22.84 3.29 19.81
CA THR A 284 23.29 4.64 20.13
C THR A 284 22.13 5.62 20.26
N LYS A 285 21.15 5.59 19.35
CA LYS A 285 20.02 6.53 19.38
C LYS A 285 19.04 6.28 20.53
N TYR A 286 18.75 5.01 20.85
CA TYR A 286 17.71 4.63 21.82
C TYR A 286 18.27 4.08 23.16
N HIS A 287 19.57 4.23 23.43
CA HIS A 287 20.21 3.66 24.63
C HIS A 287 19.60 4.12 25.96
N GLU A 288 19.06 5.35 26.03
CA GLU A 288 18.41 5.86 27.25
C GLU A 288 17.16 5.04 27.60
N GLN A 289 16.40 4.60 26.59
CA GLN A 289 15.18 3.81 26.76
C GLN A 289 15.48 2.31 26.89
N LEU A 290 16.38 1.80 26.06
CA LEU A 290 16.78 0.38 26.03
C LEU A 290 17.68 0.00 27.21
N THR A 291 18.30 0.98 27.86
CA THR A 291 19.34 0.88 28.88
C THR A 291 20.67 0.35 28.34
N THR A 292 21.75 1.00 28.77
CA THR A 292 23.12 0.62 28.39
C THR A 292 23.46 -0.81 28.81
N LYS A 293 22.96 -1.27 29.97
CA LYS A 293 23.22 -2.62 30.47
C LYS A 293 22.63 -3.70 29.55
N ALA A 294 21.37 -3.57 29.15
CA ALA A 294 20.74 -4.55 28.26
C ALA A 294 21.42 -4.61 26.89
N LEU A 295 21.85 -3.46 26.37
CA LEU A 295 22.61 -3.39 25.11
C LEU A 295 24.00 -4.01 25.21
N ILE A 296 24.69 -3.84 26.34
CA ILE A 296 25.95 -4.54 26.62
C ILE A 296 25.72 -6.06 26.63
N ASP A 297 24.77 -6.53 27.43
CA ASP A 297 24.45 -7.96 27.56
C ASP A 297 24.07 -8.56 26.20
N LEU A 298 23.33 -7.81 25.36
CA LEU A 298 22.97 -8.21 24.01
C LEU A 298 24.21 -8.43 23.14
N PHE A 299 25.07 -7.43 22.96
CA PHE A 299 26.24 -7.58 22.10
C PHE A 299 27.25 -8.61 22.64
N GLU A 300 27.36 -8.75 23.97
CA GLU A 300 28.17 -9.79 24.61
C GLU A 300 27.65 -11.20 24.32
N SER A 301 26.34 -11.40 24.31
CA SER A 301 25.74 -12.71 24.00
C SER A 301 26.10 -13.21 22.59
N PHE A 302 26.31 -12.29 21.64
CA PHE A 302 26.78 -12.58 20.27
C PHE A 302 28.31 -12.52 20.12
N LYS A 303 29.06 -12.25 21.20
CA LYS A 303 30.52 -12.01 21.19
C LYS A 303 30.92 -10.91 20.20
N SER A 304 30.05 -9.92 19.99
CA SER A 304 30.28 -8.82 19.08
C SER A 304 31.05 -7.70 19.78
N TYR A 305 32.36 -7.89 19.93
CA TYR A 305 33.24 -6.87 20.51
C TYR A 305 33.28 -5.61 19.66
N GLU A 306 33.21 -5.76 18.33
CA GLU A 306 33.13 -4.64 17.38
C GLU A 306 31.87 -3.79 17.62
N GLY A 307 30.72 -4.43 17.80
CA GLY A 307 29.47 -3.73 18.15
C GLY A 307 29.57 -2.98 19.47
N LEU A 308 30.08 -3.65 20.52
CA LEU A 308 30.33 -3.03 21.82
C LEU A 308 31.26 -1.83 21.70
N PHE A 309 32.33 -1.92 20.92
CA PHE A 309 33.28 -0.84 20.76
C PHE A 309 32.63 0.38 20.09
N TYR A 310 31.92 0.20 18.98
CA TYR A 310 31.29 1.34 18.30
C TYR A 310 30.15 1.94 19.14
N PHE A 311 29.32 1.09 19.75
CA PHE A 311 28.24 1.55 20.63
C PHE A 311 28.78 2.27 21.87
N LEU A 312 29.65 1.62 22.64
CA LEU A 312 30.19 2.20 23.88
C LEU A 312 31.08 3.42 23.59
N GLY A 313 31.80 3.43 22.46
CA GLY A 313 32.60 4.58 22.04
C GLY A 313 31.75 5.84 21.81
N SER A 314 30.49 5.67 21.38
CA SER A 314 29.56 6.79 21.27
C SER A 314 29.14 7.36 22.62
N ILE A 315 29.17 6.56 23.70
CA ILE A 315 28.64 6.95 25.02
C ILE A 315 29.67 7.15 26.14
N VAL A 316 30.89 6.61 26.00
CA VAL A 316 31.87 6.51 27.07
C VAL A 316 32.36 7.87 27.57
N ASN A 317 32.40 8.88 26.71
CA ASN A 317 32.93 10.20 27.05
C ASN A 317 32.00 11.00 27.98
N TYR A 318 30.72 10.65 28.04
CA TYR A 318 29.73 11.31 28.89
C TYR A 318 29.13 10.39 29.98
N SER A 319 29.35 9.08 29.88
CA SER A 319 28.92 8.13 30.92
C SER A 319 29.82 8.19 32.15
N GLN A 320 29.23 8.12 33.34
CA GLN A 320 29.94 7.97 34.61
C GLN A 320 29.89 6.52 35.15
N ASP A 321 29.29 5.60 34.40
CA ASP A 321 29.13 4.20 34.82
C ASP A 321 30.43 3.40 34.66
N GLN A 322 30.93 2.85 35.76
CA GLN A 322 32.14 2.02 35.80
C GLN A 322 32.08 0.81 34.86
N GLU A 323 30.89 0.21 34.69
CA GLU A 323 30.72 -0.95 33.81
C GLU A 323 30.92 -0.54 32.34
N VAL A 324 30.41 0.64 31.93
CA VAL A 324 30.56 1.17 30.55
C VAL A 324 32.02 1.37 30.19
N HIS A 325 32.78 2.04 31.07
CA HIS A 325 34.21 2.27 30.85
C HIS A 325 35.00 0.96 30.82
N PHE A 326 34.72 0.03 31.74
CA PHE A 326 35.38 -1.27 31.77
C PHE A 326 35.09 -2.09 30.51
N LYS A 327 33.82 -2.19 30.10
CA LYS A 327 33.40 -2.94 28.91
C LYS A 327 33.95 -2.32 27.63
N TYR A 328 34.07 -1.00 27.58
CA TYR A 328 34.69 -0.31 26.44
C TYR A 328 36.19 -0.62 26.31
N ILE A 329 36.94 -0.56 27.42
CA ILE A 329 38.34 -0.99 27.49
C ILE A 329 38.46 -2.44 27.01
N GLN A 330 37.59 -3.33 27.51
CA GLN A 330 37.58 -4.74 27.14
C GLN A 330 37.35 -4.95 25.63
N ALA A 331 36.37 -4.25 25.05
CA ALA A 331 36.07 -4.31 23.63
C ALA A 331 37.21 -3.76 22.76
N ALA A 332 37.77 -2.60 23.12
CA ALA A 332 38.89 -1.98 22.42
C ALA A 332 40.15 -2.88 22.43
N CYS A 333 40.46 -3.52 23.56
CA CYS A 333 41.54 -4.50 23.66
C CYS A 333 41.33 -5.70 22.72
N LYS A 334 40.11 -6.22 22.61
CA LYS A 334 39.80 -7.39 21.77
C LYS A 334 39.87 -7.11 20.27
N ILE A 335 39.57 -5.88 19.85
CA ILE A 335 39.68 -5.44 18.45
C ILE A 335 41.11 -5.00 18.10
N GLY A 336 41.97 -4.80 19.11
CA GLY A 336 43.34 -4.32 18.92
C GLY A 336 43.46 -2.79 18.79
N GLN A 337 42.45 -2.03 19.23
CA GLN A 337 42.46 -0.57 19.23
C GLN A 337 43.20 -0.02 20.45
N ILE A 338 44.51 -0.27 20.54
CA ILE A 338 45.33 0.02 21.73
C ILE A 338 45.39 1.52 22.07
N LYS A 339 45.37 2.40 21.06
CA LYS A 339 45.37 3.86 21.28
C LYS A 339 44.15 4.33 22.08
N GLU A 340 43.01 3.68 21.85
CA GLU A 340 41.77 4.04 22.53
C GLU A 340 41.75 3.51 23.97
N VAL A 341 42.32 2.31 24.17
CA VAL A 341 42.59 1.77 25.52
C VAL A 341 43.48 2.74 26.30
N GLU A 342 44.58 3.21 25.69
CA GLU A 342 45.49 4.20 26.30
C GLU A 342 44.75 5.49 26.66
N ARG A 343 43.94 6.04 25.74
CA ARG A 343 43.17 7.27 25.96
C ARG A 343 42.27 7.13 27.17
N ILE A 344 41.45 6.08 27.23
CA ILE A 344 40.50 5.89 28.33
C ILE A 344 41.22 5.61 29.64
N CYS A 345 42.28 4.80 29.64
CA CYS A 345 43.10 4.60 30.83
C CYS A 345 43.72 5.90 31.36
N ARG A 346 44.10 6.83 30.47
CA ARG A 346 44.67 8.13 30.85
C ARG A 346 43.63 9.15 31.29
N GLU A 347 42.52 9.27 30.58
CA GLU A 347 41.57 10.39 30.71
C GLU A 347 40.37 10.05 31.59
N SER A 348 39.94 8.78 31.65
CA SER A 348 38.75 8.43 32.44
C SER A 348 39.08 8.30 33.93
N HIS A 349 38.20 8.86 34.76
CA HIS A 349 38.20 8.68 36.22
C HIS A 349 37.09 7.73 36.69
N CYS A 350 36.31 7.19 35.76
CA CYS A 350 35.07 6.49 36.08
C CYS A 350 35.21 4.97 36.04
N TYR A 351 36.40 4.37 35.86
CA TYR A 351 36.57 2.91 35.87
C TYR A 351 37.17 2.40 37.18
N ASN A 352 36.87 1.14 37.53
CA ASN A 352 37.52 0.46 38.65
C ASN A 352 38.95 0.07 38.26
N ALA A 353 39.93 0.75 38.85
CA ALA A 353 41.35 0.59 38.51
C ALA A 353 41.89 -0.82 38.79
N GLU A 354 41.43 -1.50 39.85
CA GLU A 354 41.86 -2.85 40.16
C GLU A 354 41.33 -3.87 39.15
N ARG A 355 40.05 -3.75 38.76
CA ARG A 355 39.42 -4.60 37.74
C ARG A 355 40.09 -4.42 36.37
N VAL A 356 40.37 -3.17 35.97
CA VAL A 356 41.06 -2.86 34.71
C VAL A 356 42.51 -3.36 34.74
N LYS A 357 43.25 -3.14 35.83
CA LYS A 357 44.62 -3.65 36.01
C LYS A 357 44.66 -5.17 35.81
N ASN A 358 43.81 -5.91 36.51
CA ASN A 358 43.80 -7.37 36.44
C ASN A 358 43.45 -7.85 35.01
N PHE A 359 42.47 -7.22 34.36
CA PHE A 359 42.14 -7.51 32.97
C PHE A 359 43.32 -7.26 32.01
N LEU A 360 44.02 -6.12 32.12
CA LEU A 360 45.15 -5.78 31.25
C LEU A 360 46.34 -6.75 31.44
N LYS A 361 46.58 -7.23 32.66
CA LYS A 361 47.59 -8.27 32.96
C LYS A 361 47.23 -9.60 32.28
N GLU A 362 45.95 -9.96 32.25
CA GLU A 362 45.47 -11.17 31.57
C GLU A 362 45.46 -11.03 30.04
N ALA A 363 45.14 -9.84 29.54
CA ALA A 363 45.03 -9.56 28.11
C ALA A 363 46.37 -9.64 27.37
N LYS A 364 47.49 -9.49 28.08
CA LYS A 364 48.87 -9.59 27.54
C LYS A 364 49.05 -8.82 26.22
N LEU A 365 48.66 -7.55 26.23
CA LEU A 365 48.77 -6.67 25.07
C LEU A 365 50.21 -6.57 24.56
N SER A 366 50.41 -6.40 23.26
CA SER A 366 51.75 -6.18 22.69
C SER A 366 52.40 -4.89 23.21
N ASP A 367 51.59 -3.87 23.48
CA ASP A 367 52.01 -2.65 24.15
C ASP A 367 51.45 -2.61 25.57
N GLN A 368 52.36 -2.48 26.54
CA GLN A 368 52.04 -2.48 27.97
C GLN A 368 51.77 -1.06 28.50
N LEU A 369 51.85 -0.03 27.66
CA LEU A 369 51.62 1.35 28.06
C LEU A 369 50.27 1.58 28.76
N PRO A 370 49.13 0.99 28.33
CA PRO A 370 47.87 1.13 29.08
C PRO A 370 47.95 0.57 30.50
N LEU A 371 48.63 -0.57 30.71
CA LEU A 371 48.82 -1.15 32.03
C LEU A 371 49.71 -0.27 32.91
N ILE A 372 50.78 0.29 32.33
CA ILE A 372 51.66 1.23 33.02
C ILE A 372 50.88 2.45 33.50
N ILE A 373 50.06 3.06 32.63
CA ILE A 373 49.25 4.24 32.97
C ILE A 373 48.29 3.97 34.13
N VAL A 374 47.57 2.83 34.10
CA VAL A 374 46.63 2.48 35.18
C VAL A 374 47.38 2.24 36.48
N CYS A 375 48.51 1.54 36.44
CA CYS A 375 49.28 1.26 37.66
C CYS A 375 49.94 2.51 38.25
N ASP A 376 50.39 3.43 37.40
CA ASP A 376 50.99 4.70 37.81
C ASP A 376 49.96 5.66 38.41
N ARG A 377 48.81 5.83 37.75
CA ARG A 377 47.74 6.73 38.21
C ARG A 377 47.10 6.34 39.54
N PHE A 378 47.16 5.07 39.93
CA PHE A 378 46.44 4.52 41.08
C PHE A 378 47.37 3.79 42.06
N ASP A 379 48.67 4.12 42.07
CA ASP A 379 49.67 3.64 43.03
C ASP A 379 49.87 2.10 43.07
N PHE A 380 49.63 1.40 41.96
CA PHE A 380 49.89 -0.05 41.82
C PHE A 380 51.29 -0.37 41.27
N VAL A 381 52.27 0.51 41.50
CA VAL A 381 53.63 0.40 40.95
C VAL A 381 54.32 -0.90 41.34
N HIS A 382 54.16 -1.35 42.59
CA HIS A 382 54.75 -2.62 43.06
C HIS A 382 54.24 -3.82 42.25
N ASP A 383 52.91 -3.88 42.01
CA ASP A 383 52.29 -4.95 41.22
C ASP A 383 52.71 -4.92 39.74
N LEU A 384 52.95 -3.72 39.21
CA LEU A 384 53.45 -3.51 37.85
C LEU A 384 54.86 -4.07 37.68
N VAL A 385 55.79 -3.69 38.57
CA VAL A 385 57.19 -4.14 38.49
C VAL A 385 57.27 -5.66 38.61
N LEU A 386 56.55 -6.27 39.57
CA LEU A 386 56.48 -7.73 39.71
C LEU A 386 55.97 -8.41 38.45
N TYR A 387 54.95 -7.86 37.81
CA TYR A 387 54.38 -8.41 36.59
C TYR A 387 55.31 -8.28 35.39
N LEU A 388 55.90 -7.10 35.17
CA LEU A 388 56.84 -6.87 34.06
C LEU A 388 58.10 -7.72 34.20
N TYR A 389 58.61 -7.85 35.43
CA TYR A 389 59.78 -8.70 35.72
C TYR A 389 59.48 -10.18 35.46
N ARG A 390 58.36 -10.71 35.99
CA ARG A 390 57.96 -12.11 35.80
C ARG A 390 57.71 -12.49 34.34
N ASN A 391 57.33 -11.54 33.49
CA ASN A 391 57.08 -11.77 32.06
C ASN A 391 58.26 -11.37 31.15
N ASN A 392 59.45 -11.09 31.71
CA ASN A 392 60.65 -10.69 30.97
C ASN A 392 60.48 -9.41 30.12
N LEU A 393 59.65 -8.47 30.56
CA LEU A 393 59.35 -7.21 29.85
C LEU A 393 60.25 -6.05 30.32
N GLN A 394 61.57 -6.29 30.39
CA GLN A 394 62.55 -5.33 30.94
C GLN A 394 62.56 -3.98 30.23
N LYS A 395 62.34 -3.95 28.91
CA LYS A 395 62.25 -2.72 28.11
C LYS A 395 61.18 -1.75 28.65
N TYR A 396 60.05 -2.26 29.14
CA TYR A 396 58.98 -1.42 29.69
C TYR A 396 59.29 -0.93 31.11
N ILE A 397 60.11 -1.69 31.86
CA ILE A 397 60.63 -1.27 33.17
C ILE A 397 61.59 -0.09 32.97
N GLU A 398 62.51 -0.18 32.01
CA GLU A 398 63.43 0.92 31.68
C GLU A 398 62.68 2.17 31.22
N ILE A 399 61.69 2.04 30.34
CA ILE A 399 60.86 3.16 29.88
C ILE A 399 60.09 3.81 31.02
N TYR A 400 59.62 3.03 32.00
CA TYR A 400 58.91 3.56 33.16
C TYR A 400 59.83 4.31 34.12
N VAL A 401 61.05 3.79 34.36
CA VAL A 401 62.03 4.40 35.28
C VAL A 401 62.73 5.63 34.68
N GLN A 402 62.82 5.73 33.35
CA GLN A 402 63.43 6.86 32.64
C GLN A 402 62.48 8.03 32.36
N LYS A 403 61.17 7.82 32.49
CA LYS A 403 60.14 8.89 32.47
C LYS A 403 59.95 9.45 33.87
#